data_AF-A0A7S2GS69-F1
#
_entry.id   AF-A0A7S2GS69-F1
#
_cell.length_a   1.000
_cell.length_b   1.000
_cell.length_c   1.000
_cell.angle_alpha   90.00
_cell.angle_beta   90.00
_cell.angle_gamma   90.00
#
_symmetry.space_group_name_H-M   'P 1'
#
loop_
_entity.id
_entity.type
_entity.pdbx_description
1 polymer ?
#
loop_
_entity_poly.entity_id
_entity_poly.type
_entity_poly.pdbx_seq_one_letter_code
_entity_poly.pdbx_strand_id
1 'polypeptide(L)'
;IYVLDTGIYTDHTDFGGRFSPGWFPPDNWGILNGQNDGYGSVTSASCNNYAGGDHGTHVASTAAGTKYGAAKKATVIPVQVVSCRQNWGTYSWFYGGIDWAISHDAAYRATLTGSEPPGASRA
;
A
#
# COMPACT_ATOMS: atom_id res chain seq x y z
N ILE A 1 7.64 -0.36 -3.21
CA ILE A 1 6.61 -1.01 -4.05
C ILE A 1 5.26 -0.50 -3.57
N TYR A 2 4.54 0.22 -4.41
CA TYR A 2 3.16 0.62 -4.13
C TYR A 2 2.23 -0.53 -4.48
N VAL A 3 1.25 -0.83 -3.61
CA VAL A 3 0.25 -1.87 -3.86
C VAL A 3 -1.12 -1.22 -3.81
N LEU A 4 -1.73 -1.07 -4.98
CA LEU A 4 -3.05 -0.48 -5.16
C LEU A 4 -4.11 -1.58 -5.13
N ASP A 5 -4.75 -1.79 -3.98
CA ASP A 5 -5.63 -2.96 -3.78
C ASP A 5 -6.68 -2.73 -2.66
N THR A 6 -7.16 -3.81 -2.06
CA THR A 6 -8.12 -3.94 -0.96
C THR A 6 -7.59 -3.52 0.41
N GLY A 7 -6.30 -3.17 0.48
CA GLY A 7 -5.55 -3.00 1.73
C GLY A 7 -4.57 -4.16 1.97
N ILE A 8 -3.70 -4.00 2.96
CA ILE A 8 -2.64 -4.94 3.35
C ILE A 8 -2.62 -5.10 4.87
N TYR A 9 -2.34 -6.32 5.35
CA TYR A 9 -2.24 -6.62 6.77
C TYR A 9 -0.81 -6.32 7.18
N THR A 10 -0.55 -5.11 7.66
CA THR A 10 0.81 -4.65 7.89
C THR A 10 1.51 -5.38 9.03
N ASP A 11 0.75 -6.01 9.92
CA ASP A 11 1.28 -6.86 11.00
C ASP A 11 1.60 -8.30 10.54
N HIS A 12 1.36 -8.64 9.26
CA HIS A 12 1.71 -9.96 8.75
C HIS A 12 3.23 -10.16 8.77
N THR A 13 3.68 -11.23 9.43
CA THR A 13 5.11 -11.49 9.69
C THR A 13 5.95 -11.64 8.43
N ASP A 14 5.36 -12.07 7.31
CA ASP A 14 6.06 -12.20 6.02
C ASP A 14 6.61 -10.87 5.47
N PHE A 15 6.16 -9.71 5.97
CA PHE A 15 6.69 -8.42 5.55
C PHE A 15 7.85 -7.93 6.43
N GLY A 16 7.96 -8.44 7.67
CA GLY A 16 9.02 -8.05 8.60
C GLY A 16 9.05 -6.55 8.91
N GLY A 17 7.88 -5.90 8.95
CA GLY A 17 7.75 -4.47 9.27
C GLY A 17 8.20 -3.51 8.18
N ARG A 18 8.44 -3.97 6.94
CA ARG A 18 8.89 -3.13 5.82
C ARG A 18 7.75 -2.36 5.17
N PHE A 19 7.11 -1.50 5.95
CA PHE A 19 6.04 -0.63 5.50
C PHE A 19 6.38 0.85 5.65
N SER A 20 5.94 1.65 4.69
CA SER A 20 5.82 3.10 4.85
C SER A 20 4.34 3.50 4.87
N PRO A 21 4.00 4.65 5.48
CA PRO A 21 2.65 5.19 5.41
C PRO A 21 2.17 5.32 3.96
N GLY A 22 0.93 4.90 3.77
CA GLY A 22 0.24 4.79 2.50
C GLY A 22 -0.93 5.75 2.37
N TRP A 23 -1.89 5.40 1.51
CA TRP A 23 -3.03 6.24 1.18
C TRP A 23 -4.32 5.48 0.98
N PHE A 24 -5.42 6.16 1.28
CA PHE A 24 -6.78 5.76 1.00
C PHE A 24 -7.60 7.03 0.67
N PRO A 25 -8.69 6.91 -0.11
CA PRO A 25 -9.58 8.04 -0.37
C PRO A 25 -10.28 8.46 0.93
N PRO A 26 -10.69 9.74 1.09
CA PRO A 26 -11.40 10.21 2.27
C PRO A 26 -12.53 9.25 2.68
N ASP A 27 -12.53 8.80 3.94
CA ASP A 27 -13.41 7.74 4.44
C ASP A 27 -14.85 8.23 4.67
N ASN A 28 -15.52 8.61 3.58
CA ASN A 28 -16.94 8.97 3.59
C ASN A 28 -17.83 7.81 3.10
N TRP A 29 -17.20 6.70 2.70
CA TRP A 29 -17.85 5.54 2.08
C TRP A 29 -17.48 4.21 2.76
N GLY A 30 -16.73 4.26 3.87
CA GLY A 30 -16.38 3.08 4.65
C GLY A 30 -15.32 2.21 4.00
N ILE A 31 -14.43 2.77 3.18
CA ILE A 31 -13.35 1.99 2.54
C ILE A 31 -12.43 1.36 3.59
N LEU A 32 -12.21 2.11 4.67
CA LEU A 32 -11.44 1.70 5.83
C LEU A 32 -12.25 0.90 6.84
N ASN A 33 -13.57 0.81 6.66
CA ASN A 33 -14.49 0.16 7.61
C ASN A 33 -14.27 0.65 9.07
N GLY A 34 -13.95 1.95 9.25
CA GLY A 34 -13.67 2.56 10.55
C GLY A 34 -12.32 2.20 11.17
N GLN A 35 -11.37 1.70 10.40
CA GLN A 35 -10.06 1.24 10.88
C GLN A 35 -8.92 1.86 10.09
N ASN A 36 -7.81 2.14 10.75
CA ASN A 36 -6.57 2.53 10.09
C ASN A 36 -5.44 2.02 10.96
N ASP A 37 -4.56 1.19 10.40
CA ASP A 37 -3.38 0.64 11.10
C ASP A 37 -2.25 1.67 11.27
N GLY A 38 -2.45 2.92 10.85
CA GLY A 38 -1.45 3.98 10.85
C GLY A 38 -0.60 4.00 9.58
N TYR A 39 -0.76 3.00 8.69
CA TYR A 39 -0.13 2.95 7.38
C TYR A 39 -1.08 3.30 6.24
N GLY A 40 -2.31 3.77 6.52
CA GLY A 40 -3.26 4.10 5.46
C GLY A 40 -3.79 2.87 4.74
N SER A 41 -3.90 1.77 5.47
CA SER A 41 -4.28 0.45 5.01
C SER A 41 -5.18 -0.24 6.02
N VAL A 42 -6.05 -1.12 5.52
CA VAL A 42 -6.86 -1.99 6.37
C VAL A 42 -6.92 -3.37 5.77
N THR A 43 -6.29 -4.33 6.43
CA THR A 43 -6.82 -5.70 6.48
C THR A 43 -6.65 -6.28 7.88
N SER A 44 -7.14 -5.53 8.88
CA SER A 44 -7.22 -6.03 10.24
C SER A 44 -8.21 -7.21 10.35
N ALA A 45 -8.39 -7.76 11.55
CA ALA A 45 -9.42 -8.75 11.91
C ALA A 45 -10.85 -8.42 11.43
N SER A 46 -11.14 -7.19 10.99
CA SER A 46 -12.45 -6.84 10.42
C SER A 46 -12.60 -7.13 8.94
N CYS A 47 -11.51 -7.35 8.20
CA CYS A 47 -11.56 -7.72 6.78
C CYS A 47 -11.37 -9.23 6.55
N ASN A 48 -10.84 -9.98 7.52
CA ASN A 48 -10.52 -11.41 7.36
C ASN A 48 -11.75 -12.32 7.09
N ASN A 49 -12.96 -11.83 7.38
CA ASN A 49 -14.21 -12.56 7.19
C ASN A 49 -14.90 -12.23 5.86
N TYR A 50 -14.36 -11.29 5.08
CA TYR A 50 -14.93 -10.91 3.78
C TYR A 50 -14.14 -11.55 2.64
N ALA A 51 -14.86 -12.07 1.64
CA ALA A 51 -14.24 -12.58 0.43
C ALA A 51 -13.47 -11.45 -0.29
N GLY A 52 -12.16 -11.61 -0.42
CA GLY A 52 -11.26 -10.60 -1.00
C GLY A 52 -10.58 -9.68 0.03
N GLY A 53 -10.90 -9.79 1.33
CA GLY A 53 -10.26 -8.98 2.36
C GLY A 53 -8.78 -9.29 2.61
N ASP A 54 -8.26 -10.37 2.03
CA ASP A 54 -6.86 -10.79 2.05
C ASP A 54 -6.14 -10.54 0.70
N HIS A 55 -6.86 -10.12 -0.34
CA HIS A 55 -6.34 -10.02 -1.70
C HIS A 55 -5.10 -9.13 -1.78
N GLY A 56 -5.15 -7.93 -1.19
CA GLY A 56 -4.02 -7.00 -1.24
C GLY A 56 -2.83 -7.47 -0.41
N THR A 57 -3.07 -8.24 0.66
CA THR A 57 -2.00 -8.91 1.43
C THR A 57 -1.32 -9.98 0.60
N HIS A 58 -2.08 -10.79 -0.14
CA HIS A 58 -1.56 -11.81 -1.03
C HIS A 58 -0.76 -11.21 -2.21
N VAL A 59 -1.29 -10.15 -2.83
CA VAL A 59 -0.60 -9.38 -3.89
C VAL A 59 0.71 -8.80 -3.35
N ALA A 60 0.68 -8.17 -2.17
CA ALA A 60 1.86 -7.60 -1.53
C ALA A 60 2.92 -8.66 -1.17
N SER A 61 2.50 -9.82 -0.63
CA SER A 61 3.41 -10.93 -0.30
C SER A 61 4.06 -11.50 -1.57
N THR A 62 3.31 -11.62 -2.66
CA THR A 62 3.85 -12.02 -3.97
C THR A 62 4.88 -11.02 -4.51
N ALA A 63 4.65 -9.72 -4.33
CA ALA A 63 5.57 -8.69 -4.78
C ALA A 63 6.83 -8.57 -3.89
N ALA A 64 6.67 -8.58 -2.56
CA ALA A 64 7.69 -8.13 -1.62
C ALA A 64 7.81 -8.95 -0.33
N GLY A 65 7.03 -10.02 -0.18
CA GLY A 65 7.09 -10.94 0.97
C GLY A 65 8.47 -11.59 1.12
N THR A 66 8.87 -11.89 2.36
CA THR A 66 10.18 -12.50 2.64
C THR A 66 10.31 -13.91 2.11
N LYS A 67 9.21 -14.69 2.13
CA LYS A 67 9.23 -16.10 1.75
C LYS A 67 9.22 -16.29 0.24
N TYR A 68 8.25 -15.69 -0.45
CA TYR A 68 7.99 -15.91 -1.89
C TYR A 68 8.03 -14.64 -2.74
N GLY A 69 8.27 -13.47 -2.13
CA GLY A 69 8.25 -12.22 -2.86
C GLY A 69 9.33 -12.11 -3.92
N ALA A 70 9.00 -11.48 -5.04
CA ALA A 70 9.97 -11.15 -6.09
C ALA A 70 11.07 -10.18 -5.56
N ALA A 71 10.67 -9.18 -4.77
CA ALA A 71 11.55 -8.16 -4.22
C ALA A 71 11.58 -8.20 -2.68
N LYS A 72 12.20 -9.25 -2.13
CA LYS A 72 12.21 -9.59 -0.68
C LYS A 72 12.74 -8.51 0.27
N LYS A 73 13.42 -7.48 -0.24
CA LYS A 73 13.97 -6.36 0.56
C LYS A 73 13.22 -5.04 0.37
N ALA A 74 12.23 -5.00 -0.53
CA ALA A 74 11.52 -3.77 -0.84
C ALA A 74 10.63 -3.32 0.32
N THR A 75 10.55 -2.00 0.53
CA THR A 75 9.49 -1.41 1.36
C THR A 75 8.16 -1.45 0.60
N VAL A 76 7.09 -1.85 1.26
CA VAL A 76 5.72 -1.87 0.75
C VAL A 76 5.00 -0.60 1.18
N ILE A 77 4.26 0.00 0.25
CA ILE A 77 3.47 1.21 0.47
C ILE A 77 2.03 0.87 0.08
N PRO A 78 1.12 0.72 1.05
CA PRO A 78 -0.26 0.39 0.73
C PRO A 78 -1.00 1.59 0.12
N VAL A 79 -1.82 1.32 -0.89
CA VAL A 79 -2.71 2.31 -1.48
C VAL A 79 -4.08 1.65 -1.60
N GLN A 80 -4.92 1.83 -0.58
CA GLN A 80 -6.21 1.16 -0.53
C GLN A 80 -7.22 1.89 -1.43
N VAL A 81 -7.62 1.21 -2.50
CA VAL A 81 -8.53 1.72 -3.54
C VAL A 81 -9.73 0.81 -3.78
N VAL A 82 -9.75 -0.35 -3.11
CA VAL A 82 -10.88 -1.27 -3.08
C VAL A 82 -11.31 -1.45 -1.63
N SER A 83 -12.61 -1.47 -1.37
CA SER A 83 -13.11 -1.83 -0.05
C SER A 83 -13.04 -3.33 0.17
N CYS A 84 -12.48 -3.76 1.31
CA CYS A 84 -12.46 -5.17 1.70
C CYS A 84 -13.87 -5.73 2.00
N ARG A 85 -14.81 -4.87 2.45
CA ARG A 85 -16.15 -5.29 2.86
C ARG A 85 -17.11 -5.42 1.69
N GLN A 86 -17.09 -4.43 0.80
CA GLN A 86 -17.98 -4.44 -0.36
C GLN A 86 -17.33 -5.06 -1.60
N ASN A 87 -16.02 -5.28 -1.60
CA ASN A 87 -15.26 -5.88 -2.69
C ASN A 87 -15.39 -5.12 -4.03
N TRP A 88 -15.42 -3.79 -3.94
CA TRP A 88 -15.41 -2.89 -5.10
C TRP A 88 -14.71 -1.57 -4.77
N GLY A 89 -14.33 -0.84 -5.81
CA GLY A 89 -13.80 0.51 -5.74
C GLY A 89 -14.36 1.38 -6.86
N THR A 90 -14.38 2.70 -6.66
CA THR A 90 -14.76 3.65 -7.73
C THR A 90 -13.54 4.03 -8.57
N TYR A 91 -13.76 4.42 -9.83
CA TYR A 91 -12.69 4.99 -10.66
C TYR A 91 -11.99 6.19 -9.99
N SER A 92 -12.73 7.04 -9.27
CA SER A 92 -12.14 8.18 -8.57
C SER A 92 -11.21 7.76 -7.43
N TRP A 93 -11.44 6.63 -6.77
CA TRP A 93 -10.50 6.08 -5.78
C TRP A 93 -9.22 5.59 -6.45
N PHE A 94 -9.33 4.90 -7.57
CA PHE A 94 -8.16 4.47 -8.35
C PHE A 94 -7.34 5.66 -8.86
N TYR A 95 -7.98 6.66 -9.46
CA TYR A 95 -7.29 7.86 -9.93
C TYR A 95 -6.61 8.60 -8.78
N GLY A 96 -7.31 8.81 -7.66
CA GLY A 96 -6.71 9.45 -6.48
C GLY A 96 -5.53 8.68 -5.91
N GLY A 97 -5.60 7.34 -5.89
CA GLY A 97 -4.50 6.49 -5.42
C GLY A 97 -3.29 6.52 -6.35
N ILE A 98 -3.51 6.53 -7.66
CA ILE A 98 -2.44 6.66 -8.66
C ILE A 98 -1.78 8.04 -8.55
N ASP A 99 -2.57 9.11 -8.52
CA ASP A 99 -2.07 10.49 -8.43
C ASP A 99 -1.28 10.70 -7.13
N TRP A 100 -1.77 10.16 -6.02
CA TRP A 100 -1.05 10.20 -4.74
C TRP A 100 0.26 9.42 -4.82
N ALA A 101 0.26 8.19 -5.35
CA ALA A 101 1.46 7.37 -5.43
C ALA A 101 2.56 8.01 -6.29
N ILE A 102 2.19 8.61 -7.43
CA ILE A 102 3.11 9.35 -8.30
C ILE A 102 3.70 10.56 -7.56
N SER A 103 2.84 11.34 -6.90
CA SER A 103 3.26 12.55 -6.16
C SER A 103 4.17 12.20 -4.98
N HIS A 104 3.83 11.13 -4.24
CA HIS A 104 4.62 10.62 -3.13
C HIS A 104 6.00 10.12 -3.60
N ASP A 105 6.06 9.37 -4.70
CA ASP A 105 7.32 8.90 -5.28
C ASP A 105 8.21 10.06 -5.74
N ALA A 106 7.63 11.06 -6.40
CA ALA A 106 8.35 12.25 -6.83
C ALA A 106 8.94 13.03 -5.64
N ALA A 107 8.15 13.23 -4.58
CA ALA A 107 8.63 13.87 -3.35
C ALA A 107 9.74 13.05 -2.68
N TYR A 108 9.58 11.73 -2.60
CA TYR A 108 10.60 10.83 -2.03
C TYR A 108 11.90 10.84 -2.85
N ARG A 109 11.82 10.92 -4.18
CA ARG A 109 13.01 11.07 -5.02
C ARG A 109 13.69 12.42 -4.83
N ALA A 110 12.90 13.49 -4.72
CA ALA A 110 13.44 14.84 -4.52
C ALA A 110 14.24 14.97 -3.22
N THR A 111 13.81 14.32 -2.13
CA THR A 111 14.57 14.29 -0.87
C THR A 111 15.88 13.52 -1.01
N LEU A 112 15.89 12.41 -1.76
CA LEU A 112 17.10 11.65 -2.05
C LEU A 112 18.08 12.44 -2.93
N THR A 113 17.60 13.10 -3.99
CA THR A 113 18.44 13.89 -4.90
C THR A 113 18.93 15.19 -4.28
N GLY A 114 18.18 15.77 -3.34
CA GLY A 114 18.65 16.92 -2.56
C GLY A 114 19.84 16.59 -1.63
N SER A 115 20.13 15.30 -1.43
CA SER A 115 21.28 14.80 -0.67
C SER A 115 22.43 14.25 -1.52
N GLU A 116 22.27 14.17 -2.85
CA GLU A 116 23.31 13.70 -3.77
C GLU A 116 23.81 14.82 -4.69
N PRO A 117 25.13 15.01 -4.85
CA PRO A 117 25.66 15.91 -5.86
C PRO A 117 25.29 15.40 -7.27
N PRO A 118 25.21 16.30 -8.28
CA PRO A 118 24.80 15.92 -9.63
C PRO A 118 25.78 14.89 -10.22
N GLY A 119 25.32 13.66 -10.49
CA GLY A 119 26.10 12.64 -11.20
C GLY A 119 25.98 11.18 -10.73
N ALA A 120 25.31 10.89 -9.62
CA ALA A 120 25.14 9.51 -9.16
C ALA A 120 23.99 8.81 -9.92
N SER A 121 24.36 8.05 -10.95
CA SER A 121 23.48 7.06 -11.59
C SER A 121 23.19 5.91 -10.62
N ARG A 122 21.91 5.62 -10.38
CA ARG A 122 21.46 4.50 -9.53
C ARG A 122 21.28 3.25 -10.40
N ALA A 123 22.12 2.23 -10.16
CA ALA A 123 21.96 0.87 -10.67
C ALA A 123 20.94 0.07 -9.84
#